data_AF-A0AAU9NB33-F1
#
_entry.id   AF-A0AAU9NB33-F1
#
_cell.length_a   1.000
_cell.length_b   1.000
_cell.length_c   1.000
_cell.angle_alpha   90.00
_cell.angle_beta   90.00
_cell.angle_gamma   90.00
#
_symmetry.space_group_name_H-M   'P 1'
#
loop_
_entity.id
_entity.type
_entity.pdbx_description
1 polymer ?
#
loop_
_entity_poly.entity_id
_entity_poly.type
_entity_poly.pdbx_seq_one_letter_code
_entity_poly.pdbx_strand_id
1 'polypeptide(L)'
;MLRTKEIGVVGDFAIDNQAGISRTLHRISAIRNHKGAIIGITCRVGRAISGSAKLLKDLVKDGASLLLIGHPGGGKTTIIRDVARMLANEYKKRVMIVDTSK
;
A
#
# COMPACT_ATOMS: atom_id res chain seq x y z
N MET A 1 -37.36 -3.17 -3.91
CA MET A 1 -36.43 -2.55 -4.87
C MET A 1 -35.27 -1.96 -4.07
N LEU A 2 -34.20 -2.74 -3.86
CA LEU A 2 -33.09 -2.36 -2.98
C LEU A 2 -32.26 -1.26 -3.65
N ARG A 3 -32.28 -0.06 -3.09
CA ARG A 3 -31.36 1.04 -3.46
C ARG A 3 -29.95 0.64 -3.03
N THR A 4 -29.08 0.33 -3.98
CA THR A 4 -27.63 0.25 -3.76
C THR A 4 -27.14 1.64 -3.34
N LYS A 5 -26.89 1.81 -2.05
CA LYS A 5 -26.23 2.99 -1.49
C LYS A 5 -24.78 2.94 -1.97
N GLU A 6 -24.42 3.76 -2.94
CA GLU A 6 -23.04 3.94 -3.36
C GLU A 6 -22.22 4.37 -2.14
N ILE A 7 -21.34 3.49 -1.69
CA ILE A 7 -20.40 3.78 -0.62
C ILE A 7 -19.25 4.54 -1.30
N GLY A 8 -19.39 5.87 -1.41
CA GLY A 8 -18.54 6.80 -2.16
C GLY A 8 -17.09 6.95 -1.66
N VAL A 9 -16.44 5.84 -1.34
CA VAL A 9 -15.08 5.78 -0.77
C VAL A 9 -14.10 5.07 -1.71
N VAL A 10 -14.63 4.24 -2.62
CA VAL A 10 -13.88 3.51 -3.64
C VAL A 10 -13.92 4.32 -4.93
N GLY A 11 -12.76 4.64 -5.52
CA GLY A 11 -12.70 5.30 -6.83
C GLY A 11 -13.18 4.39 -7.96
N ASP A 12 -13.35 4.94 -9.15
CA ASP A 12 -13.69 4.16 -10.34
C ASP A 12 -12.65 3.06 -10.59
N PHE A 13 -13.12 1.88 -11.01
CA PHE A 13 -12.22 0.81 -11.43
C PHE A 13 -11.53 1.21 -12.73
N ALA A 14 -10.20 1.23 -12.71
CA ALA A 14 -9.38 1.46 -13.89
C ALA A 14 -9.48 0.28 -14.89
N ILE A 15 -8.84 0.44 -16.05
CA ILE A 15 -8.85 -0.54 -17.16
C ILE A 15 -8.38 -1.94 -16.71
N ASP A 16 -7.54 -2.01 -15.68
CA ASP A 16 -7.03 -3.24 -15.09
C ASP A 16 -7.96 -3.87 -14.03
N ASN A 17 -9.21 -3.39 -13.91
CA ASN A 17 -10.21 -3.79 -12.92
C ASN A 17 -9.81 -3.50 -11.46
N GLN A 18 -8.91 -2.55 -11.22
CA GLN A 18 -8.48 -2.18 -9.88
C GLN A 18 -8.92 -0.77 -9.50
N ALA A 19 -9.20 -0.59 -8.21
CA ALA A 19 -9.49 0.69 -7.58
C ALA A 19 -8.75 0.79 -6.25
N GLY A 20 -8.42 2.01 -5.85
CA GLY A 20 -7.94 2.33 -4.51
C GLY A 20 -9.05 2.97 -3.68
N ILE A 21 -8.89 2.93 -2.36
CA ILE A 21 -9.58 3.89 -1.48
C ILE A 21 -8.65 5.09 -1.30
N SER A 22 -9.15 6.27 -1.66
CA SER A 22 -8.38 7.52 -1.57
C SER A 22 -7.70 7.69 -0.22
N ARG A 23 -6.42 8.08 -0.24
CA ARG A 23 -5.57 8.31 0.95
C ARG A 23 -5.33 7.08 1.83
N THR A 24 -5.55 5.88 1.31
CA THR A 24 -5.27 4.65 2.06
C THR A 24 -4.41 3.68 1.26
N LEU A 25 -3.91 2.64 1.93
CA LEU A 25 -3.16 1.55 1.30
C LEU A 25 -4.07 0.42 0.78
N HIS A 26 -5.40 0.56 0.93
CA HIS A 26 -6.33 -0.48 0.52
C HIS A 26 -6.38 -0.58 -1.01
N ARG A 27 -6.40 -1.81 -1.49
CA ARG A 27 -6.58 -2.12 -2.91
C ARG A 27 -7.83 -2.96 -3.09
N ILE A 28 -8.62 -2.61 -4.09
CA ILE A 28 -9.88 -3.24 -4.41
C ILE A 28 -9.80 -3.71 -5.86
N SER A 29 -10.18 -4.95 -6.12
CA SER A 29 -10.21 -5.52 -7.47
C SER A 29 -11.58 -6.11 -7.75
N ALA A 30 -12.16 -5.78 -8.89
CA ALA A 30 -13.45 -6.32 -9.32
C ALA A 30 -13.28 -7.65 -10.05
N ILE A 31 -14.13 -8.62 -9.71
CA ILE A 31 -14.33 -9.84 -10.49
C ILE A 31 -15.52 -9.59 -11.41
N ARG A 32 -15.31 -9.70 -12.72
CA ARG A 32 -16.33 -9.45 -13.74
C ARG A 32 -16.68 -10.74 -14.49
N ASN A 33 -17.94 -10.87 -14.90
CA ASN A 33 -18.35 -11.92 -15.83
C ASN A 33 -17.99 -11.55 -17.29
N HIS A 34 -18.23 -12.47 -18.23
CA HIS A 34 -17.97 -12.23 -19.66
C HIS A 34 -18.79 -11.08 -20.28
N LYS A 35 -19.88 -10.65 -19.64
CA LYS A 35 -20.68 -9.49 -20.05
C LYS A 35 -20.16 -8.17 -19.43
N GLY A 36 -19.06 -8.21 -18.68
CA GLY A 36 -18.45 -7.04 -18.02
C GLY A 36 -19.11 -6.63 -16.71
N ALA A 37 -20.16 -7.32 -16.26
CA ALA A 37 -20.84 -7.03 -15.00
C ALA A 37 -19.99 -7.49 -13.79
N ILE A 38 -19.87 -6.63 -12.77
CA ILE A 38 -19.19 -6.96 -11.52
C ILE A 38 -20.02 -7.99 -10.76
N ILE A 39 -19.44 -9.16 -10.51
CA ILE A 39 -20.07 -10.26 -9.76
C ILE A 39 -19.41 -10.51 -8.40
N GLY A 40 -18.26 -9.87 -8.13
CA GLY A 40 -17.54 -10.00 -6.88
C GLY A 40 -16.43 -8.96 -6.73
N ILE A 41 -15.91 -8.83 -5.51
CA ILE A 41 -14.83 -7.89 -5.18
C ILE A 41 -13.82 -8.61 -4.28
N THR A 42 -12.53 -8.42 -4.56
CA THR A 42 -11.44 -8.75 -3.64
C THR A 42 -10.87 -7.48 -3.04
N CYS A 43 -10.76 -7.41 -1.71
CA CYS A 43 -10.13 -6.29 -1.02
C CYS A 43 -8.85 -6.74 -0.31
N ARG A 44 -7.74 -6.05 -0.58
CA ARG A 44 -6.49 -6.18 0.18
C ARG A 44 -6.42 -5.06 1.20
N VAL A 45 -6.41 -5.44 2.47
CA VAL A 45 -6.33 -4.50 3.58
C VAL A 45 -4.90 -4.00 3.73
N GLY A 46 -4.66 -2.75 3.33
CA GLY A 46 -3.39 -2.09 3.56
C GLY A 46 -3.28 -1.64 5.02
N ARG A 47 -2.17 -1.96 5.67
CA ARG A 47 -1.87 -1.54 7.05
C ARG A 47 -0.62 -0.68 7.08
N ALA A 48 -0.65 0.40 7.87
CA ALA A 48 0.53 1.17 8.23
C ALA A 48 0.92 0.79 9.66
N ILE A 49 2.07 0.12 9.82
CA ILE A 49 2.54 -0.39 11.11
C ILE A 49 3.85 0.31 11.47
N SER A 50 3.79 1.17 12.48
CA SER A 50 4.96 1.85 13.03
C SER A 50 5.75 0.94 13.98
N GLY A 51 7.07 1.11 14.00
CA GLY A 51 7.98 0.34 14.87
C GLY A 51 8.49 -0.96 14.26
N SER A 52 8.05 -1.32 13.05
CA SER A 52 8.53 -2.50 12.32
C SER A 52 10.00 -2.38 11.89
N ALA A 53 10.52 -1.16 11.74
CA ALA A 53 11.91 -0.89 11.39
C ALA A 53 12.82 -0.62 12.61
N LYS A 54 12.35 -0.84 13.85
CA LYS A 54 13.11 -0.50 15.07
C LYS A 54 14.48 -1.19 15.13
N LEU A 55 14.56 -2.44 14.65
CA LEU A 55 15.81 -3.23 14.60
C LEU A 55 16.83 -2.69 13.59
N LEU A 56 16.42 -1.83 12.67
CA LEU A 56 17.27 -1.24 11.63
C LEU A 56 17.64 0.22 11.95
N LYS A 57 17.33 0.70 13.18
CA LYS A 57 17.40 2.13 13.50
C LYS A 57 18.82 2.69 13.43
N ASP A 58 19.80 1.89 13.85
CA ASP A 58 21.23 2.14 13.72
C ASP A 58 21.66 2.22 12.25
N LEU A 59 21.33 1.20 11.45
CA LEU A 59 21.65 1.16 10.02
C LEU A 59 21.05 2.33 9.23
N VAL A 60 19.80 2.70 9.55
CA VAL A 60 19.10 3.85 8.95
C VAL A 60 19.74 5.17 9.39
N LYS A 61 20.20 5.27 10.64
CA LYS A 61 20.88 6.47 11.17
C LYS A 61 22.23 6.69 10.50
N ASP A 62 22.98 5.61 10.27
CA ASP A 62 24.30 5.65 9.66
C ASP A 62 24.24 5.98 8.16
N GLY A 63 23.04 5.97 7.56
CA GLY A 63 22.82 6.35 6.16
C GLY A 63 23.31 5.30 5.18
N ALA A 64 23.50 4.05 5.62
CA ALA A 64 23.88 2.95 4.75
C ALA A 64 22.80 2.67 3.69
N SER A 65 23.22 2.06 2.57
CA SER A 65 22.26 1.54 1.59
C SER A 65 21.70 0.20 2.07
N LEU A 66 20.37 0.10 2.17
CA LEU A 66 19.68 -1.11 2.63
C LEU A 66 18.89 -1.76 1.49
N LEU A 67 19.09 -3.07 1.30
CA LEU A 67 18.30 -3.91 0.40
C LEU A 67 17.49 -4.93 1.20
N LEU A 68 16.16 -4.91 1.06
CA LEU A 68 15.28 -5.88 1.71
C LEU A 68 14.83 -6.97 0.73
N ILE A 69 15.26 -8.21 0.98
CA ILE A 69 14.91 -9.40 0.17
C ILE A 69 14.11 -10.38 1.02
N GLY A 70 13.20 -11.13 0.39
CA GLY A 70 12.40 -12.16 1.06
C GLY A 70 11.18 -12.54 0.24
N HIS A 71 10.46 -13.57 0.69
CA HIS A 71 9.26 -14.09 0.04
C HIS A 71 8.13 -13.04 -0.09
N PRO A 72 7.23 -13.16 -1.08
CA PRO A 72 6.01 -12.35 -1.14
C PRO A 72 5.25 -12.40 0.19
N GLY A 73 4.72 -11.25 0.65
CA GLY A 73 4.01 -11.17 1.93
C GLY A 73 4.89 -11.07 3.19
N GLY A 74 6.22 -11.20 3.10
CA GLY A 74 7.14 -11.15 4.25
C GLY A 74 7.35 -9.78 4.91
N GLY A 75 6.47 -8.79 4.69
CA GLY A 75 6.54 -7.49 5.38
C GLY A 75 7.58 -6.48 4.86
N LYS A 76 8.31 -6.79 3.78
CA LYS A 76 9.33 -5.90 3.18
C LYS A 76 8.85 -4.45 2.98
N THR A 77 7.69 -4.29 2.33
CA THR A 77 7.11 -2.95 2.08
C THR A 77 6.67 -2.27 3.37
N THR A 78 6.26 -3.02 4.39
CA THR A 78 5.92 -2.48 5.72
C THR A 78 7.17 -1.86 6.36
N ILE A 79 8.31 -2.56 6.31
CA ILE A 79 9.58 -2.07 6.84
C ILE A 79 10.03 -0.82 6.06
N ILE A 80 10.02 -0.85 4.72
CA ILE A 80 10.41 0.31 3.89
C ILE A 80 9.60 1.55 4.25
N ARG A 81 8.28 1.42 4.43
CA ARG A 81 7.41 2.55 4.81
C ARG A 81 7.73 3.09 6.21
N ASP A 82 8.05 2.21 7.16
CA ASP A 82 8.41 2.65 8.52
C ASP A 82 9.81 3.28 8.56
N VAL A 83 10.76 2.81 7.76
CA VAL A 83 12.06 3.48 7.55
C VAL A 83 11.86 4.88 6.97
N ALA A 84 11.03 5.03 5.93
CA ALA A 84 10.72 6.33 5.34
C ALA A 84 10.08 7.28 6.36
N ARG A 85 9.13 6.79 7.17
CA ARG A 85 8.53 7.54 8.28
C ARG A 85 9.60 7.97 9.29
N MET A 86 10.51 7.07 9.68
CA MET A 86 11.59 7.36 10.63
C MET A 86 12.53 8.46 10.09
N LEU A 87 12.98 8.33 8.83
CA LEU A 87 13.82 9.33 8.17
C LEU A 87 13.15 10.71 8.11
N ALA A 88 11.87 10.78 7.74
CA ALA A 88 11.15 12.04 7.63
C ALA A 88 10.82 12.66 8.99
N ASN A 89 10.27 11.87 9.93
CA ASN A 89 9.68 12.41 11.15
C ASN A 89 10.68 12.52 12.31
N GLU A 90 11.54 11.50 12.48
CA GLU A 90 12.51 11.43 13.58
C GLU A 90 13.83 12.11 13.18
N TYR A 91 14.35 11.83 11.97
CA TYR A 91 15.62 12.38 11.51
C TYR A 91 15.50 13.65 10.66
N LYS A 92 14.27 14.15 10.43
CA LYS A 92 13.96 15.38 9.67
C LYS A 92 14.63 15.45 8.29
N LYS A 93 14.80 14.30 7.63
CA LYS A 93 15.37 14.20 6.29
C LYS A 93 14.27 14.43 5.24
N ARG A 94 14.68 14.94 4.07
CA ARG A 94 13.83 14.94 2.88
C ARG A 94 13.82 13.53 2.30
N VAL A 95 12.65 12.91 2.24
CA VAL A 95 12.49 11.52 1.79
C VAL A 95 11.67 11.52 0.51
N MET A 96 12.17 10.85 -0.52
CA MET A 96 11.44 10.58 -1.75
C MET A 96 11.17 9.08 -1.84
N ILE A 97 9.92 8.70 -2.08
CA ILE A 97 9.52 7.31 -2.31
C ILE A 97 9.23 7.17 -3.80
N VAL A 98 9.91 6.22 -4.44
CA VAL A 98 9.70 5.85 -5.83
C VAL A 98 9.11 4.44 -5.84
N ASP A 99 7.85 4.33 -6.24
CA ASP A 99 7.19 3.05 -6.51
C ASP A 99 6.88 3.00 -8.01
N THR A 100 7.22 1.89 -8.66
CA THR A 100 6.99 1.73 -10.11
C THR A 100 5.91 0.66 -10.29
N SER A 101 4.75 1.06 -10.81
CA SER A 101 3.80 0.11 -11.36
C SER A 101 4.31 -0.31 -12.74
N LYS A 102 4.42 -1.62 -12.98
CA LYS A 102 4.45 -2.14 -14.35
C LYS A 102 3.05 -2.12 -14.94
#